data_AF-A0AAP4FJ25-F1
#
_entry.id   AF-A0AAP4FJ25-F1
#
_cell.length_a   1.000
_cell.length_b   1.000
_cell.length_c   1.000
_cell.angle_alpha   90.00
_cell.angle_beta   90.00
_cell.angle_gamma   90.00
#
_symmetry.space_group_name_H-M   'P 1'
#
loop_
_entity.id
_entity.type
_entity.pdbx_description
1 polymer ?
#
loop_
_entity_poly.entity_id
_entity_poly.type
_entity_poly.pdbx_seq_one_letter_code
_entity_poly.pdbx_strand_id
1 'polypeptide(L)'
;SHSLHPGVHLNAVGSFKPEMQELPSETMLIANKIFVESTEAAMEEPGDLKVPLEEGIITEQSLHGELGDIVSGKISGRDDEE
;
A
#
# COMPACT_ATOMS: atom_id res chain seq x y z
N SER A 1 -3.30 17.96 -12.98
CA SER A 1 -3.81 16.72 -12.37
C SER A 1 -2.67 15.72 -12.38
N HIS A 2 -2.15 15.33 -11.21
CA HIS A 2 -1.09 14.33 -11.13
C HIS A 2 -1.75 12.97 -10.89
N SER A 3 -2.36 12.42 -11.94
CA SER A 3 -2.91 11.07 -11.91
C SER A 3 -1.81 10.08 -12.29
N LEU A 4 -1.59 9.06 -11.47
CA LEU A 4 -0.78 7.91 -11.86
C LEU A 4 -1.42 7.24 -13.08
N HIS A 5 -0.60 6.79 -14.02
CA HIS A 5 -1.07 5.99 -15.15
C HIS A 5 -1.27 4.53 -14.70
N PRO A 6 -2.18 3.77 -15.34
CA PRO A 6 -2.25 2.32 -15.14
C PRO A 6 -0.88 1.67 -15.31
N GLY A 7 -0.62 0.61 -14.56
CA GLY A 7 0.63 -0.15 -14.60
C GLY A 7 1.77 0.41 -13.76
N VAL A 8 1.61 1.57 -13.11
CA VAL A 8 2.66 2.14 -12.25
C VAL A 8 2.88 1.29 -10.99
N HIS A 9 4.15 0.98 -10.70
CA HIS A 9 4.57 0.40 -9.43
C HIS A 9 5.20 1.47 -8.54
N LEU A 10 4.82 1.51 -7.26
CA LEU A 10 5.37 2.43 -6.27
C LEU A 10 6.10 1.65 -5.18
N ASN A 11 7.25 2.18 -4.75
CA ASN A 11 7.93 1.76 -3.54
C ASN A 11 7.87 2.92 -2.54
N ALA A 12 7.02 2.81 -1.52
CA ALA A 12 6.92 3.78 -0.42
C ALA A 12 7.73 3.27 0.77
N VAL A 13 8.74 4.02 1.20
CA VAL A 13 9.72 3.55 2.20
C VAL A 13 9.95 4.58 3.31
N GLY A 14 9.75 5.87 3.05
CA GLY A 14 10.10 6.94 3.99
C GLY A 14 9.07 7.21 5.09
N SER A 15 7.86 6.66 4.98
CA SER A 15 6.81 6.76 6.00
C SER A 15 6.99 5.69 7.10
N PHE A 16 7.87 5.94 8.07
CA PHE A 16 8.12 5.01 9.20
C PHE A 16 7.57 5.50 10.56
N LYS A 17 6.80 6.61 10.54
CA LYS A 17 6.12 7.16 11.71
C LYS A 17 4.68 7.48 11.36
N PRO A 18 3.74 7.44 12.32
CA PRO A 18 2.33 7.65 12.06
C PRO A 18 2.01 9.00 11.41
N GLU A 19 2.80 10.03 11.70
CA GLU A 19 2.60 11.39 11.19
C GLU A 19 3.34 11.66 9.87
N MET A 20 4.15 10.71 9.38
CA MET A 20 4.89 10.85 8.13
C MET A 20 4.08 10.23 7.00
N GLN A 21 3.70 11.03 6.00
CA GLN A 21 2.99 10.57 4.82
C GLN A 21 3.71 11.11 3.58
N GLU A 22 4.19 10.21 2.72
CA GLU A 22 4.86 10.53 1.45
C GLU A 22 3.87 10.50 0.29
N LEU A 23 2.88 9.60 0.36
CA LEU A 23 1.88 9.40 -0.67
C LEU A 23 0.55 10.04 -0.27
N PRO A 24 -0.06 10.88 -1.12
CA PRO A 24 -1.43 11.33 -0.91
C PRO A 24 -2.38 10.13 -0.76
N SER A 25 -3.36 10.23 0.13
CA SER A 25 -4.31 9.14 0.42
C SER A 25 -5.04 8.63 -0.84
N GLU A 26 -5.28 9.49 -1.82
CA GLU A 26 -5.87 9.12 -3.11
C GLU A 26 -5.03 8.08 -3.88
N THR A 27 -3.73 7.99 -3.58
CA THR A 27 -2.85 6.94 -4.13
C THR A 27 -3.30 5.56 -3.69
N MET A 28 -3.73 5.41 -2.44
CA MET A 28 -4.22 4.13 -1.91
C MET A 28 -5.60 3.78 -2.46
N LEU A 29 -6.43 4.78 -2.76
CA LEU A 29 -7.74 4.59 -3.39
C LEU A 29 -7.63 3.96 -4.79
N ILE A 30 -6.61 4.38 -5.56
CA ILE A 30 -6.42 3.94 -6.95
C ILE A 30 -5.45 2.76 -7.08
N ALA A 31 -4.82 2.34 -5.99
CA ALA A 31 -3.90 1.20 -5.99
C ALA A 31 -4.67 -0.10 -6.25
N ASN A 32 -4.30 -0.80 -7.32
CA ASN A 32 -4.87 -2.12 -7.62
C ASN A 32 -4.44 -3.15 -6.55
N LYS A 33 -3.14 -3.18 -6.22
CA LYS A 33 -2.59 -4.06 -5.18
C LYS A 33 -1.72 -3.30 -4.20
N ILE A 34 -1.91 -3.59 -2.92
CA ILE A 34 -1.14 -3.02 -1.81
C ILE A 34 -0.45 -4.16 -1.07
N PHE A 35 0.88 -4.16 -1.08
CA PHE A 35 1.69 -5.13 -0.38
C PHE A 35 2.59 -4.43 0.63
N VAL A 36 2.81 -5.08 1.78
CA VAL A 36 3.59 -4.53 2.89
C VAL A 36 4.71 -5.48 3.28
N GLU A 37 5.70 -4.99 4.01
CA GLU A 37 6.73 -5.88 4.58
C GLU A 37 6.14 -6.80 5.66
N SER A 38 5.40 -6.21 6.60
CA SER A 38 4.73 -6.88 7.70
C SER A 38 3.37 -6.22 7.92
N THR A 39 2.31 -7.02 7.99
CA THR A 39 0.95 -6.54 8.24
C THR A 39 0.85 -5.89 9.63
N GLU A 40 1.50 -6.49 10.63
CA GLU A 40 1.52 -5.97 12.00
C GLU A 40 2.12 -4.56 12.05
N ALA A 41 3.33 -4.37 11.53
CA ALA A 41 3.99 -3.06 11.50
C ALA A 41 3.24 -2.05 10.63
N ALA A 42 2.72 -2.49 9.48
CA ALA A 42 1.97 -1.64 8.54
C ALA A 42 0.69 -1.03 9.14
N MET A 43 0.08 -1.71 10.11
CA MET A 43 -1.13 -1.22 10.78
C MET A 43 -0.83 -0.24 11.91
N GLU A 44 0.40 -0.18 12.40
CA GLU A 44 0.77 0.67 13.55
C GLU A 44 1.61 1.89 13.16
N GLU A 45 2.51 1.76 12.19
CA GLU A 45 3.61 2.69 11.98
C GLU A 45 3.44 3.67 10.81
N PRO A 46 3.23 3.25 9.54
CA PRO A 46 3.33 4.16 8.40
C PRO A 46 2.10 5.07 8.26
N GLY A 47 2.31 6.39 8.29
CA GLY A 47 1.28 7.36 7.94
C GLY A 47 0.69 7.17 6.52
N ASP A 48 1.45 6.59 5.59
CA ASP A 48 0.96 6.25 4.23
C ASP A 48 -0.19 5.24 4.24
N LEU A 49 -0.35 4.43 5.30
CA LEU A 49 -1.49 3.53 5.46
C LEU A 49 -2.45 4.03 6.55
N LYS A 50 -1.92 4.55 7.66
CA LYS A 50 -2.72 4.98 8.79
C LYS A 50 -3.67 6.12 8.45
N VAL A 51 -3.18 7.14 7.75
CA VAL A 51 -4.01 8.29 7.34
C VAL A 51 -5.18 7.85 6.44
N PRO A 52 -4.97 7.11 5.32
CA PRO A 52 -6.09 6.65 4.50
C PRO A 52 -7.01 5.63 5.19
N LEU A 53 -6.53 4.87 6.18
CA LEU A 53 -7.37 4.05 7.05
C LEU A 53 -8.28 4.91 7.94
N GLU A 54 -7.73 5.94 8.60
CA GLU A 54 -8.48 6.88 9.45
C GLU A 54 -9.50 7.70 8.64
N GLU A 55 -9.17 8.03 7.39
CA GLU A 55 -10.06 8.69 6.43
C GLU A 55 -11.13 7.74 5.85
N GLY A 56 -11.01 6.42 6.06
CA GLY A 56 -11.92 5.41 5.54
C GLY A 56 -11.81 5.18 4.03
N ILE A 57 -10.68 5.55 3.42
CA ILE A 57 -10.40 5.37 1.99
C ILE A 57 -10.04 3.91 1.69
N ILE A 58 -9.31 3.28 2.60
CA ILE A 58 -8.99 1.86 2.58
C ILE A 58 -9.42 1.20 3.90
N THR A 59 -9.45 -0.11 3.91
CA THR A 59 -9.61 -0.92 5.12
C THR A 59 -8.46 -1.91 5.22
N GLU A 60 -8.36 -2.65 6.34
CA GLU A 60 -7.37 -3.73 6.49
C GLU A 60 -7.45 -4.75 5.33
N GLN A 61 -8.65 -5.00 4.81
CA GLN A 61 -8.90 -5.91 3.69
C GLN A 61 -8.38 -5.37 2.35
N SER A 62 -7.98 -4.11 2.25
CA SER A 62 -7.31 -3.55 1.07
C SER A 62 -5.87 -4.05 0.92
N LEU A 63 -5.25 -4.55 2.00
CA LEU A 63 -3.93 -5.17 1.95
C LEU A 63 -4.03 -6.54 1.28
N HIS A 64 -3.23 -6.73 0.23
CA HIS A 64 -3.19 -7.97 -0.54
C HIS A 64 -2.27 -9.04 0.07
N GLY A 65 -1.41 -8.65 1.00
CA GLY A 65 -0.54 -9.53 1.75
C GLY A 65 0.85 -8.95 1.96
N GLU A 66 1.74 -9.79 2.46
CA GLU A 66 3.12 -9.42 2.71
C GLU A 66 4.01 -9.72 1.50
N LEU A 67 5.09 -8.94 1.34
CA LEU A 67 6.10 -9.17 0.31
C LEU A 67 6.70 -10.58 0.40
N GLY A 68 6.84 -11.12 1.62
CA GLY A 68 7.31 -12.49 1.84
C GLY A 68 6.37 -13.56 1.25
N ASP A 69 5.07 -13.30 1.21
CA ASP A 69 4.09 -14.23 0.63
C ASP A 69 4.15 -14.26 -0.91
N ILE A 70 4.51 -13.13 -1.53
CA ILE A 70 4.84 -13.09 -2.96
C ILE A 70 6.11 -13.90 -3.23
N VAL A 71 7.18 -13.63 -2.48
CA VAL A 71 8.49 -14.28 -2.67
C VAL A 71 8.40 -15.79 -2.49
N SER A 72 7.56 -16.26 -1.57
CA SER A 72 7.33 -17.69 -1.33
C SER A 72 6.33 -18.34 -2.28
N GLY A 73 5.69 -17.57 -3.18
CA GLY A 73 4.72 -18.08 -4.15
C GLY A 73 3.35 -18.43 -3.56
N LYS A 74 3.05 -17.99 -2.33
CA LYS A 74 1.73 -18.18 -1.72
C LYS A 74 0.68 -17.26 -2.33
N ILE A 75 1.09 -16.03 -2.69
CA ILE A 75 0.23 -15.00 -3.28
C ILE A 75 0.88 -14.53 -4.59
N SER A 76 0.06 -14.25 -5.59
CA SER A 76 0.53 -13.67 -6.85
C SER A 76 0.81 -12.18 -6.68
N GLY A 77 1.95 -11.71 -7.21
CA GLY A 77 2.27 -10.28 -7.29
C GLY A 77 1.47 -9.58 -8.40
N ARG A 78 2.15 -8.92 -9.34
CA ARG A 78 1.53 -8.36 -10.54
C ARG A 78 1.00 -9.49 -11.45
N ASP A 79 -0.26 -9.41 -11.85
CA ASP A 79 -0.95 -10.37 -12.73
C ASP A 79 -1.52 -9.75 -14.01
N ASP A 80 -1.44 -8.43 -14.16
CA ASP A 80 -1.68 -7.71 -15.41
C ASP A 80 -0.75 -6.49 -15.58
N GLU A 81 -0.81 -5.85 -16.75
CA GLU A 81 0.00 -4.67 -17.12
C GLU A 81 -0.63 -3.34 -16.64
N GLU A 82 -1.78 -3.37 -15.97
CA GLU A 82 -2.51 -2.20 -15.48
C GLU A 82 -2.32 -1.98 -13.97
#